data_AF-A0A9P7JXB7-F1
#
_entry.id   AF-A0A9P7JXB7-F1
#
_cell.length_a   1.000
_cell.length_b   1.000
_cell.length_c   1.000
_cell.angle_alpha   90.00
_cell.angle_beta   90.00
_cell.angle_gamma   90.00
#
_symmetry.space_group_name_H-M   'P 1'
#
loop_
_entity.id
_entity.type
_entity.pdbx_description
1 polymer ?
#
loop_
_entity_poly.entity_id
_entity_poly.type
_entity_poly.pdbx_seq_one_letter_code
_entity_poly.pdbx_strand_id
1 'polypeptide(L)'
;RESARLAAWHVVALAYQLATNFPSIRQDVNRAIRNNHALLDPDTPLCNQMEGPFLQPLRKLRLRLCGCQPLTFVVDALDECTPEPE
;
A
#
# COMPACT_ATOMS: atom_id res chain seq x y z
N ARG A 1 -0.15 -6.24 -19.62
CA ARG A 1 -0.52 -7.37 -18.73
C ARG A 1 0.59 -7.68 -17.73
N GLU A 2 1.85 -7.83 -18.16
CA GLU A 2 2.99 -8.05 -17.26
C GLU A 2 3.29 -6.81 -16.39
N SER A 3 3.28 -5.61 -16.95
CA SER A 3 3.46 -4.35 -16.20
C SER A 3 2.39 -4.12 -15.12
N ALA A 4 1.13 -4.50 -15.38
CA ALA A 4 0.05 -4.39 -14.39
C ALA A 4 0.23 -5.35 -13.21
N ARG A 5 0.73 -6.56 -13.48
CA ARG A 5 1.13 -7.53 -12.44
C ARG A 5 2.33 -7.01 -11.63
N LEU A 6 3.27 -6.35 -12.31
CA LEU A 6 4.40 -5.69 -11.66
C LEU A 6 3.94 -4.60 -10.69
N ALA A 7 3.09 -3.69 -11.16
CA ALA A 7 2.52 -2.64 -10.31
C ALA A 7 1.70 -3.20 -9.13
N ALA A 8 0.91 -4.26 -9.35
CA ALA A 8 0.15 -4.93 -8.31
C ALA A 8 1.05 -5.50 -7.19
N TRP A 9 2.13 -6.19 -7.52
CA TRP A 9 3.02 -6.74 -6.48
C TRP A 9 3.74 -5.63 -5.70
N HIS A 10 4.13 -4.52 -6.34
CA HIS A 10 4.76 -3.38 -5.65
C HIS A 10 3.82 -2.83 -4.57
N VAL A 11 2.53 -2.68 -4.88
CA VAL A 11 1.54 -2.21 -3.92
C VAL A 11 1.38 -3.17 -2.73
N VAL A 12 1.37 -4.48 -2.99
CA VAL A 12 1.34 -5.49 -1.94
C VAL A 12 2.60 -5.45 -1.08
N ALA A 13 3.77 -5.26 -1.69
CA ALA A 13 5.04 -5.13 -0.99
C ALA A 13 5.06 -3.88 -0.09
N LEU A 14 4.61 -2.74 -0.60
CA LEU A 14 4.47 -1.50 0.18
C LEU A 14 3.53 -1.69 1.38
N ALA A 15 2.36 -2.30 1.17
CA ALA A 15 1.42 -2.59 2.26
C ALA A 15 2.00 -3.54 3.31
N TYR A 16 2.73 -4.57 2.87
CA TYR A 16 3.41 -5.52 3.76
C TYR A 16 4.50 -4.84 4.60
N GLN A 17 5.36 -4.05 3.98
CA GLN A 17 6.41 -3.29 4.67
C GLN A 17 5.80 -2.30 5.66
N LEU A 18 4.76 -1.58 5.26
CA LEU A 18 4.04 -0.65 6.14
C LEU A 18 3.47 -1.37 7.37
N ALA A 19 2.80 -2.50 7.19
CA ALA A 19 2.23 -3.30 8.28
C ALA A 19 3.29 -3.89 9.21
N THR A 20 4.47 -4.20 8.67
CA THR A 20 5.60 -4.78 9.42
C THR A 20 6.30 -3.72 10.27
N ASN A 21 6.52 -2.53 9.71
CA ASN A 21 7.15 -1.42 10.42
C ASN A 21 6.23 -0.74 11.44
N PHE A 22 4.91 -0.77 11.22
CA PHE A 22 3.93 -0.15 12.11
C PHE A 22 2.89 -1.16 12.61
N PRO A 23 3.20 -1.90 13.71
CA PRO A 23 2.29 -2.89 14.28
C PRO A 23 0.90 -2.34 14.59
N SER A 24 0.80 -1.04 14.91
CA SER A 24 -0.46 -0.37 15.20
C SER A 24 -1.47 -0.46 14.05
N ILE A 25 -1.03 -0.45 12.79
CA ILE A 25 -1.91 -0.52 11.60
C ILE A 25 -1.93 -1.90 10.92
N ARG A 26 -1.14 -2.87 11.41
CA ARG A 26 -1.13 -4.23 10.86
C ARG A 26 -2.53 -4.86 10.80
N GLN A 27 -3.35 -4.63 11.84
CA GLN A 27 -4.73 -5.12 11.86
C GLN A 27 -5.61 -4.42 10.82
N ASP A 28 -5.37 -3.15 10.52
CA ASP A 28 -6.12 -2.41 9.50
C ASP A 28 -5.80 -2.93 8.10
N VAL A 29 -4.52 -3.20 7.80
CA VAL A 29 -4.08 -3.83 6.55
C VAL A 29 -4.69 -5.22 6.40
N ASN A 30 -4.57 -6.06 7.43
CA ASN A 30 -5.17 -7.41 7.42
C ASN A 30 -6.69 -7.36 7.24
N ARG A 31 -7.36 -6.40 7.87
CA ARG A 31 -8.81 -6.22 7.73
C ARG A 31 -9.18 -5.79 6.32
N ALA A 32 -8.44 -4.87 5.70
CA ALA A 32 -8.68 -4.45 4.32
C ALA A 32 -8.62 -5.65 3.37
N ILE A 33 -7.57 -6.47 3.49
CA ILE A 33 -7.38 -7.67 2.65
C ILE A 33 -8.47 -8.72 2.90
N ARG A 34 -8.83 -8.99 4.17
CA ARG A 34 -9.89 -9.95 4.52
C ARG A 34 -11.27 -9.50 4.06
N ASN A 35 -11.55 -8.19 4.12
CA ASN A 35 -12.83 -7.64 3.70
C ASN A 35 -13.00 -7.67 2.17
N ASN A 36 -11.89 -7.52 1.44
CA ASN A 36 -11.90 -7.59 -0.01
C ASN A 36 -10.64 -8.28 -0.53
N HIS A 37 -10.76 -9.57 -0.81
CA HIS A 37 -9.64 -10.38 -1.33
C HIS A 37 -9.23 -9.95 -2.75
N ALA A 38 -10.12 -9.30 -3.51
CA ALA A 38 -9.81 -8.81 -4.85
C ALA A 38 -8.72 -7.72 -4.85
N LEU A 39 -8.42 -7.10 -3.70
CA LEU A 39 -7.31 -6.15 -3.55
C LEU A 39 -5.94 -6.77 -3.84
N LEU A 40 -5.83 -8.11 -3.84
CA LEU A 40 -4.62 -8.85 -4.21
C LEU A 40 -4.69 -9.42 -5.64
N ASP A 41 -5.82 -9.22 -6.33
CA ASP A 41 -6.02 -9.69 -7.69
C ASP A 41 -5.28 -8.75 -8.67
N PRO A 42 -4.38 -9.26 -9.53
CA PRO A 42 -3.69 -8.45 -10.52
C PRO A 42 -4.61 -7.76 -11.53
N ASP A 43 -5.83 -8.27 -11.73
CA ASP A 43 -6.82 -7.68 -12.63
C ASP A 43 -7.65 -6.56 -11.95
N THR A 44 -7.52 -6.38 -10.64
CA THR A 44 -8.12 -5.24 -9.93
C THR A 44 -7.42 -3.94 -10.32
N PRO A 45 -8.15 -2.83 -10.55
CA PRO A 45 -7.53 -1.54 -10.84
C PRO A 45 -6.49 -1.16 -9.79
N LEU A 46 -5.30 -0.73 -10.24
CA LEU A 46 -4.19 -0.40 -9.34
C LEU A 46 -4.56 0.65 -8.28
N CYS A 47 -5.42 1.60 -8.63
CA CYS A 47 -5.94 2.60 -7.67
C CYS A 47 -6.67 1.95 -6.50
N ASN A 48 -7.47 0.91 -6.74
CA ASN A 48 -8.18 0.17 -5.70
C ASN A 48 -7.21 -0.68 -4.88
N GLN A 49 -6.26 -1.33 -5.55
CA GLN A 49 -5.18 -2.07 -4.89
C GLN A 49 -4.35 -1.17 -3.99
N MET A 50 -4.15 0.10 -4.33
CA MET A 50 -3.37 1.05 -3.53
C MET A 50 -4.19 1.69 -2.40
N GLU A 51 -5.47 2.00 -2.64
CA GLU A 51 -6.32 2.67 -1.66
C GLU A 51 -6.57 1.79 -0.42
N GLY A 52 -6.96 0.52 -0.61
CA GLY A 52 -7.37 -0.36 0.48
C GLY A 52 -6.26 -0.77 1.46
N PRO A 53 -5.22 -1.49 1.01
CA PRO A 53 -4.19 -2.06 1.85
C PRO A 53 -3.04 -1.08 2.17
N PHE A 54 -2.90 0.04 1.45
CA PHE A 54 -1.81 1.01 1.69
C PHE A 54 -2.31 2.37 2.16
N LEU A 55 -3.08 3.12 1.34
CA LEU A 55 -3.44 4.50 1.66
C LEU A 55 -4.37 4.63 2.87
N GLN A 56 -5.39 3.79 3.00
CA GLN A 56 -6.28 3.84 4.17
C GLN A 56 -5.56 3.56 5.50
N PRO A 57 -4.76 2.48 5.62
CA PRO A 57 -3.91 2.25 6.79
C PRO A 57 -2.97 3.42 7.08
N LEU A 58 -2.37 4.04 6.05
CA LEU A 58 -1.51 5.21 6.22
C LEU A 58 -2.27 6.42 6.78
N ARG A 59 -3.50 6.68 6.32
CA ARG A 59 -4.37 7.74 6.88
C ARG A 59 -4.71 7.48 8.35
N LYS A 60 -4.98 6.22 8.73
CA LYS A 60 -5.20 5.83 10.13
C LYS A 60 -3.93 5.98 10.96
N LEU A 61 -2.77 5.62 10.40
CA LEU A 61 -1.47 5.79 11.03
C LEU A 61 -1.23 7.27 11.36
N ARG A 62 -1.49 8.16 10.40
CA ARG A 62 -1.40 9.62 10.60
C ARG A 62 -2.25 10.10 11.77
N LEU A 63 -3.48 9.62 11.88
CA LEU A 63 -4.37 9.98 13.00
C LEU A 63 -3.85 9.46 14.35
N ARG A 64 -3.28 8.25 14.37
CA ARG A 64 -2.76 7.62 15.60
C ARG A 64 -1.45 8.24 16.09
N LEU A 65 -0.67 8.80 15.18
CA LEU A 65 0.62 9.41 15.48
C LEU A 65 0.51 10.93 15.64
N CYS A 66 -0.71 11.47 15.72
CA CYS A 66 -0.96 12.89 15.96
C CYS A 66 -0.29 13.31 17.29
N GLY A 67 0.77 14.12 17.20
CA GLY A 67 1.57 14.58 18.35
C GLY A 67 2.98 13.98 18.45
N CYS A 68 3.32 12.96 17.65
CA CYS A 68 4.69 12.46 17.52
C CYS A 68 5.45 13.25 16.42
N GLN A 69 6.76 13.45 16.61
CA GLN A 69 7.69 14.08 15.66
C GLN A 69 7.51 13.55 14.21
N PRO A 70 7.95 14.30 13.18
CA PRO A 70 7.56 14.05 11.80
C PRO A 70 7.90 12.63 11.36
N LEU A 71 6.90 11.96 10.77
CA LEU A 71 7.04 10.63 10.21
C LEU A 71 7.59 10.76 8.80
N THR A 72 8.89 10.51 8.67
CA THR A 72 9.52 10.40 7.37
C THR A 72 9.35 8.97 6.87
N PHE A 73 8.73 8.84 5.70
CA PHE A 73 8.72 7.60 4.93
C PHE A 73 9.74 7.71 3.81
N VAL A 74 10.64 6.74 3.71
CA VAL A 74 11.57 6.61 2.59
C VAL A 74 11.02 5.53 1.68
N VAL A 75 10.73 5.90 0.44
CA VAL A 75 10.35 4.98 -0.62
C VAL A 75 11.51 4.96 -1.60
N ASP A 76 12.10 3.79 -1.78
CA ASP A 76 13.21 3.54 -2.70
C ASP A 76 12.69 3.00 -4.04
N ALA A 77 13.55 2.98 -5.06
CA ALA A 77 13.27 2.40 -6.38
C ALA A 77 12.09 3.03 -7.13
N LEU A 78 11.81 4.32 -6.90
CA LEU A 78 10.76 5.05 -7.65
C LEU A 78 11.10 5.17 -9.14
N ASP A 79 12.37 5.07 -9.51
CA ASP A 79 12.86 5.05 -10.89
C ASP A 79 12.51 3.75 -11.64
N GLU A 80 12.19 2.66 -10.93
CA GLU A 80 11.65 1.44 -11.55
C GLU A 80 10.19 1.61 -12.01
N CYS A 81 9.51 2.69 -11.59
CA CYS A 81 8.16 3.01 -12.04
C CYS A 81 8.20 3.68 -13.43
N THR A 82 8.03 2.90 -14.49
CA THR A 82 7.86 3.45 -15.84
C THR A 82 6.45 4.02 -16.03
N PRO A 83 6.28 5.23 -16.58
CA PRO A 83 4.96 5.73 -16.97
C PRO A 83 4.34 4.78 -18.03
N GLU A 84 3.02 4.59 -17.99
CA GLU A 84 2.35 3.90 -19.09
C GLU A 84 2.59 4.68 -20.39
N PRO A 85 2.94 4.00 -21.51
CA PRO A 85 3.07 4.68 -22.79
C PRO A 85 1.71 5.26 -23.20
N GLU A 86 1.72 6.52 -23.67
CA GLU A 86 0.55 7.24 -24.19
C GLU A 86 -0.19 6.48 -25.31
#